data_AF-A0A955EHT7-F1
#
_entry.id   AF-A0A955EHT7-F1
#
_cell.length_a   1.000
_cell.length_b   1.000
_cell.length_c   1.000
_cell.angle_alpha   90.00
_cell.angle_beta   90.00
_cell.angle_gamma   90.00
#
_symmetry.space_group_name_H-M   'P 1'
#
loop_
_entity.id
_entity.type
_entity.pdbx_description
1 polymer ?
#
loop_
_entity_poly.entity_id
_entity_poly.type
_entity_poly.pdbx_seq_one_letter_code
_entity_poly.pdbx_strand_id
1 'polypeptide(L)'
;AVICGVNDQDNSHGIIAQLVDLTPSSQWTAKGVTSYAKMFSESVTVHAANDREPYILKYDLDSLLVLAILKPKGQEWFTLGDLSRGFATIHRMLEGRRERLPVATVSFLGARSNRLVETDTDLREPSFESVLRTMYESGFRGDVYPAPGMWSVGHVGVFPSFPFPEGLDRMRAGSS
;
A
#
# COMPACT_ATOMS: atom_id res chain seq x y z
N ALA A 1 -2.00 -12.91 1.37
CA ALA A 1 -0.82 -12.01 1.45
C ALA A 1 -1.29 -10.63 1.90
N VAL A 2 -0.44 -9.86 2.56
CA VAL A 2 -0.73 -8.47 2.96
C VAL A 2 0.16 -7.50 2.20
N ILE A 3 -0.42 -6.42 1.70
CA ILE A 3 0.31 -5.34 1.03
C ILE A 3 0.31 -4.10 1.91
N CYS A 4 1.47 -3.45 2.05
CA CYS A 4 1.62 -2.19 2.78
C CYS A 4 2.80 -1.35 2.27
N GLY A 5 2.85 -0.07 2.62
CA GLY A 5 4.03 0.76 2.41
C GLY A 5 5.09 0.56 3.48
N VAL A 6 6.37 0.73 3.13
CA VAL A 6 7.51 0.82 4.06
C VAL A 6 8.50 1.89 3.60
N ASN A 7 9.31 2.39 4.53
CA ASN A 7 10.37 3.35 4.25
C ASN A 7 11.70 2.93 4.91
N ASP A 8 12.78 3.65 4.61
CA ASP A 8 14.13 3.35 5.12
C ASP A 8 14.51 4.10 6.41
N GLN A 9 13.59 4.90 6.97
CA GLN A 9 13.84 5.73 8.16
C GLN A 9 13.23 5.09 9.42
N ASP A 10 11.91 4.90 9.43
CA ASP A 10 11.16 4.36 10.56
C ASP A 10 9.81 3.77 10.13
N ASN A 11 9.64 2.47 10.41
CA ASN A 11 8.39 1.72 10.19
C ASN A 11 7.68 1.34 11.49
N SER A 12 8.17 1.76 12.66
CA SER A 12 7.63 1.37 13.98
C SER A 12 6.16 1.75 14.18
N HIS A 13 5.70 2.80 13.49
CA HIS A 13 4.31 3.26 13.51
C HIS A 13 3.49 2.80 12.29
N GLY A 14 4.07 1.96 11.43
CA GLY A 14 3.38 1.38 10.28
C GLY A 14 2.64 0.10 10.64
N ILE A 15 1.71 -0.31 9.77
CA ILE A 15 1.00 -1.59 9.93
C ILE A 15 1.96 -2.79 9.97
N ILE A 16 3.08 -2.73 9.25
CA ILE A 16 4.05 -3.82 9.23
C ILE A 16 4.66 -4.09 10.61
N ALA A 17 4.91 -3.06 11.43
CA ALA A 17 5.38 -3.24 12.79
C ALA A 17 4.34 -3.99 13.63
N GLN A 18 3.07 -3.58 13.52
CA GLN A 18 1.97 -4.26 14.21
C GLN A 18 1.82 -5.72 13.76
N LEU A 19 1.91 -6.01 12.46
CA LEU A 19 1.82 -7.38 11.93
C LEU A 19 2.95 -8.27 12.44
N VAL A 20 4.17 -7.73 12.45
CA VAL A 20 5.34 -8.44 12.93
C VAL A 20 5.25 -8.69 14.43
N ASP A 21 4.84 -7.70 15.22
CA ASP A 21 4.69 -7.83 16.68
C ASP A 21 3.55 -8.80 17.07
N LEU A 22 2.49 -8.86 16.26
CA LEU A 22 1.35 -9.77 16.44
C LEU A 22 1.61 -11.19 15.92
N THR A 23 2.75 -11.45 15.28
CA THR A 23 3.12 -12.77 14.77
C THR A 23 4.32 -13.33 15.54
N PRO A 24 4.11 -14.00 16.69
CA PRO A 24 5.20 -14.39 17.59
C PRO A 24 6.24 -15.34 16.98
N SER A 25 5.86 -16.09 15.94
CA SER A 25 6.77 -17.01 15.24
C SER A 25 7.65 -16.32 14.20
N SER A 26 7.31 -15.09 13.81
CA SER A 26 8.02 -14.31 12.81
C SER A 26 9.49 -14.10 13.21
N GLN A 27 10.39 -14.30 12.26
CA GLN A 27 11.81 -13.95 12.41
C GLN A 27 12.05 -12.44 12.28
N TRP A 28 11.06 -11.70 11.79
CA TRP A 28 11.13 -10.25 11.64
C TRP A 28 10.84 -9.55 12.97
N THR A 29 11.43 -8.37 13.12
CA THR A 29 11.08 -7.38 14.15
C THR A 29 10.82 -6.05 13.46
N ALA A 30 10.09 -5.11 14.09
CA ALA A 30 9.88 -3.78 13.53
C ALA A 30 11.22 -3.08 13.16
N LYS A 31 12.25 -3.25 14.01
CA LYS A 31 13.61 -2.77 13.74
C LYS A 31 14.28 -3.50 12.58
N GLY A 32 14.08 -4.81 12.47
CA GLY A 32 14.59 -5.64 11.37
C GLY A 32 14.01 -5.22 10.02
N VAL A 33 12.71 -4.93 9.96
CA VAL A 33 12.03 -4.39 8.77
C VAL A 33 12.70 -3.09 8.31
N THR A 34 12.85 -2.11 9.20
CA THR A 34 13.48 -0.82 8.86
C THR A 34 14.95 -1.00 8.43
N SER A 35 15.70 -1.86 9.12
CA SER A 35 17.11 -2.12 8.79
C SER A 35 17.26 -2.77 7.41
N TYR A 36 16.36 -3.69 7.08
CA TYR A 36 16.34 -4.35 5.77
C TYR A 36 15.93 -3.38 4.65
N ALA A 37 14.88 -2.58 4.87
CA ALA A 37 14.47 -1.54 3.93
C ALA A 37 15.59 -0.54 3.65
N LYS A 38 16.34 -0.13 4.69
CA LYS A 38 17.50 0.75 4.58
C LYS A 38 18.64 0.12 3.78
N MET A 39 19.04 -1.10 4.12
CA MET A 39 20.11 -1.82 3.40
C MET A 39 19.76 -1.98 1.91
N PHE A 40 18.50 -2.29 1.61
CA PHE A 40 18.03 -2.41 0.24
C PHE A 40 18.05 -1.04 -0.49
N SER A 41 17.48 0.01 0.12
CA SER A 41 17.49 1.39 -0.38
C SER A 41 18.91 1.91 -0.67
N GLU A 42 19.89 1.53 0.14
CA GLU A 42 21.30 1.88 -0.05
C GLU A 42 21.96 1.08 -1.19
N SER A 43 21.68 -0.22 -1.29
CA SER A 43 22.27 -1.11 -2.31
C SER A 43 21.81 -0.78 -3.74
N VAL A 44 20.55 -0.38 -3.90
CA VAL A 44 19.93 -0.09 -5.21
C VAL A 44 20.56 1.13 -5.89
N THR A 45 20.99 2.12 -5.11
CA THR A 45 21.62 3.35 -5.63
C THR A 45 22.85 3.10 -6.50
N VAL A 46 23.46 1.91 -6.41
CA VAL A 46 24.66 1.53 -7.15
C VAL A 46 24.34 1.03 -8.58
N HIS A 47 23.13 0.53 -8.84
CA HIS A 47 22.82 -0.19 -10.08
C HIS A 47 21.66 0.38 -10.92
N ALA A 48 20.87 1.31 -10.40
CA ALA A 48 19.59 1.67 -11.04
C ALA A 48 19.17 3.14 -10.85
N ALA A 49 20.08 4.10 -11.07
CA ALA A 49 19.77 5.54 -10.96
C ALA A 49 18.62 6.03 -11.87
N ASN A 50 18.25 5.26 -12.90
CA ASN A 50 17.17 5.57 -13.83
C ASN A 50 15.94 4.65 -13.67
N ASP A 51 15.97 3.64 -12.81
CA ASP A 51 14.81 2.77 -12.62
C ASP A 51 13.89 3.35 -11.56
N ARG A 52 12.72 3.81 -12.00
CA ARG A 52 11.67 4.37 -11.15
C ARG A 52 10.69 3.30 -10.67
N GLU A 53 10.90 2.02 -11.01
CA GLU A 53 10.07 0.95 -10.46
C GLU A 53 10.22 0.91 -8.93
N PRO A 54 9.10 1.02 -8.18
CA PRO A 54 9.14 0.91 -6.74
C PRO A 54 9.47 -0.52 -6.36
N TYR A 55 10.43 -0.67 -5.45
CA TYR A 55 10.89 -1.96 -5.01
C TYR A 55 9.86 -2.61 -4.07
N ILE A 56 9.57 -3.89 -4.32
CA ILE A 56 8.70 -4.68 -3.47
C ILE A 56 9.58 -5.55 -2.56
N LEU A 57 9.58 -5.25 -1.28
CA LEU A 57 10.26 -6.05 -0.25
C LEU A 57 9.33 -7.17 0.22
N LYS A 58 9.86 -8.39 0.29
CA LYS A 58 9.12 -9.55 0.78
C LYS A 58 9.51 -9.81 2.23
N TYR A 59 8.52 -9.83 3.11
CA TYR A 59 8.70 -10.29 4.49
C TYR A 59 7.83 -11.52 4.69
N ASP A 60 8.48 -12.63 5.00
CA ASP A 60 7.82 -13.89 5.32
C ASP A 60 7.67 -14.02 6.84
N LEU A 61 6.43 -14.01 7.33
CA LEU A 61 6.06 -14.12 8.74
C LEU A 61 5.43 -15.51 9.00
N ASP A 62 6.03 -16.55 8.41
CA ASP A 62 5.60 -17.96 8.40
C ASP A 62 4.27 -18.23 7.71
N SER A 63 3.16 -17.83 8.35
CA SER A 63 1.80 -18.04 7.83
C SER A 63 1.29 -16.85 7.01
N LEU A 64 2.00 -15.72 7.08
CA LEU A 64 1.65 -14.48 6.42
C LEU A 64 2.81 -13.98 5.58
N LEU A 65 2.60 -13.87 4.27
CA LEU A 65 3.48 -13.11 3.40
C LEU A 65 3.07 -11.64 3.35
N VAL A 66 4.02 -10.75 3.62
CA VAL A 66 3.90 -9.31 3.36
C VAL A 66 4.67 -8.93 2.08
N LEU A 67 3.99 -8.22 1.19
CA LEU A 67 4.54 -7.57 -0.01
C LEU A 67 4.57 -6.07 0.24
N ALA A 68 5.73 -5.55 0.61
CA ALA A 68 5.87 -4.18 1.07
C ALA A 68 6.41 -3.27 -0.03
N ILE A 69 5.67 -2.23 -0.40
CA ILE A 69 6.12 -1.21 -1.35
C ILE A 69 7.11 -0.29 -0.64
N LEU A 70 8.37 -0.27 -1.10
CA LEU A 70 9.41 0.60 -0.56
C LEU A 70 9.26 2.02 -1.10
N LYS A 71 9.23 3.01 -0.20
CA LYS A 71 9.22 4.42 -0.56
C LYS A 71 10.47 4.76 -1.37
N PRO A 72 10.34 5.39 -2.55
CA PRO A 72 11.50 5.79 -3.33
C PRO A 72 12.47 6.66 -2.52
N LYS A 73 13.77 6.42 -2.72
CA LYS A 73 14.81 7.14 -2.01
C LYS A 73 14.80 8.63 -2.37
N GLY A 74 15.03 9.48 -1.37
CA GLY A 74 15.02 10.93 -1.55
C GLY A 74 13.63 11.56 -1.64
N GLN A 75 12.56 10.75 -1.64
CA GLN A 75 11.20 11.27 -1.50
C GLN A 75 10.78 11.32 -0.02
N GLU A 76 10.09 12.39 0.34
CA GLU A 76 9.51 12.53 1.69
C GLU A 76 8.24 11.67 1.83
N TRP A 77 7.40 11.64 0.79
CA TRP A 77 6.08 11.00 0.78
C TRP A 77 5.94 10.02 -0.38
N PHE A 78 5.04 9.05 -0.26
CA PHE A 78 4.59 8.27 -1.41
C PHE A 78 3.69 9.13 -2.30
N THR A 79 3.74 8.92 -3.61
CA THR A 79 2.77 9.48 -4.56
C THR A 79 1.81 8.42 -5.10
N LEU A 80 0.69 8.83 -5.70
CA LEU A 80 -0.16 7.90 -6.45
C LEU A 80 0.59 7.22 -7.60
N GLY A 81 1.58 7.90 -8.19
CA GLY A 81 2.44 7.30 -9.20
C GLY A 81 3.26 6.13 -8.66
N ASP A 82 3.83 6.27 -7.47
CA ASP A 82 4.58 5.19 -6.81
C ASP A 82 3.65 4.03 -6.43
N LEU A 83 2.45 4.37 -5.95
CA LEU A 83 1.41 3.40 -5.65
C LEU A 83 1.04 2.59 -6.90
N SER A 84 0.75 3.25 -8.02
CA SER A 84 0.39 2.58 -9.28
C SER A 84 1.47 1.59 -9.72
N ARG A 85 2.72 2.04 -9.80
CA ARG A 85 3.83 1.16 -10.20
C ARG A 85 4.03 0.00 -9.22
N GLY A 86 3.86 0.25 -7.92
CA GLY A 86 3.99 -0.78 -6.89
C GLY A 86 2.91 -1.84 -7.01
N PHE A 87 1.66 -1.44 -7.22
CA PHE A 87 0.56 -2.38 -7.43
C PHE A 87 0.64 -3.12 -8.76
N ALA A 88 1.16 -2.50 -9.82
CA ALA A 88 1.43 -3.18 -11.08
C ALA A 88 2.48 -4.29 -10.91
N THR A 89 3.56 -4.03 -10.17
CA THR A 89 4.56 -5.06 -9.83
C THR A 89 3.97 -6.15 -8.93
N ILE A 90 3.22 -5.78 -7.89
CA ILE A 90 2.58 -6.74 -7.00
C ILE A 90 1.58 -7.62 -7.76
N HIS A 91 0.79 -7.05 -8.67
CA HIS A 91 -0.14 -7.81 -9.50
C HIS A 91 0.59 -8.93 -10.27
N ARG A 92 1.70 -8.61 -10.95
CA ARG A 92 2.56 -9.61 -11.60
C ARG A 92 3.09 -10.67 -10.62
N MET A 93 3.49 -10.26 -9.41
CA MET A 93 3.95 -11.19 -8.36
C MET A 93 2.85 -12.10 -7.81
N LEU A 94 1.59 -11.67 -7.87
CA LEU A 94 0.42 -12.44 -7.42
C LEU A 94 -0.09 -13.39 -8.52
N GLU A 95 -0.07 -12.99 -9.78
CA GLU A 95 -0.50 -13.85 -10.91
C GLU A 95 0.29 -15.17 -10.98
N GLY A 96 1.57 -15.15 -10.60
CA GLY A 96 2.41 -16.34 -10.56
C GLY A 96 2.11 -17.32 -9.41
N ARG A 97 1.19 -16.98 -8.49
CA ARG A 97 0.89 -17.81 -7.31
C ARG A 97 -0.29 -18.73 -7.57
N ARG A 98 -0.06 -20.03 -7.42
CA ARG A 98 -1.12 -21.06 -7.48
C ARG A 98 -2.09 -20.99 -6.30
N GLU A 99 -1.63 -20.46 -5.18
CA GLU A 99 -2.41 -20.36 -3.95
C GLU A 99 -3.27 -19.11 -3.98
N ARG A 100 -4.58 -19.28 -4.20
CA ARG A 100 -5.59 -18.20 -4.21
C ARG A 100 -5.95 -17.76 -2.78
N LEU A 101 -4.96 -17.60 -1.92
CA LEU A 101 -5.22 -17.07 -0.59
C LEU A 101 -5.62 -15.60 -0.70
N PRO A 102 -6.58 -15.13 0.13
CA PRO A 102 -7.00 -13.73 0.11
C PRO A 102 -5.80 -12.79 0.17
N VAL A 103 -5.85 -11.73 -0.64
CA VAL A 103 -4.87 -10.66 -0.61
C VAL A 103 -5.55 -9.42 -0.09
N ALA A 104 -5.07 -8.95 1.05
CA ALA A 104 -5.52 -7.74 1.70
C ALA A 104 -4.46 -6.65 1.54
N THR A 105 -4.87 -5.41 1.34
CA THR A 105 -3.98 -4.26 1.50
C THR A 105 -4.42 -3.40 2.69
N VAL A 106 -3.46 -2.76 3.35
CA VAL A 106 -3.72 -1.85 4.48
C VAL A 106 -3.27 -0.43 4.14
N SER A 107 -4.04 0.52 4.68
CA SER A 107 -4.16 1.91 4.27
C SER A 107 -2.87 2.73 4.25
N PHE A 108 -2.68 3.42 3.12
CA PHE A 108 -1.76 4.53 2.93
C PHE A 108 -2.34 5.87 3.41
N LEU A 109 -3.67 5.97 3.56
CA LEU A 109 -4.34 7.17 4.07
C LEU A 109 -4.26 7.20 5.59
N GLY A 110 -3.83 8.33 6.14
CA GLY A 110 -3.65 8.56 7.57
C GLY A 110 -2.53 7.76 8.25
N ALA A 111 -1.71 7.01 7.50
CA ALA A 111 -0.60 6.26 8.07
C ALA A 111 0.57 7.19 8.43
N ARG A 112 0.90 7.28 9.73
CA ARG A 112 1.95 8.19 10.23
C ARG A 112 3.34 7.89 9.65
N SER A 113 3.63 6.62 9.37
CA SER A 113 4.92 6.20 8.80
C SER A 113 5.00 6.36 7.28
N ASN A 114 3.85 6.33 6.58
CA ASN A 114 3.80 6.25 5.12
C ASN A 114 2.65 7.11 4.60
N ARG A 115 2.84 8.44 4.64
CA ARG A 115 1.89 9.38 4.04
C ARG A 115 1.91 9.24 2.52
N LEU A 116 0.71 9.32 1.93
CA LEU A 116 0.47 9.32 0.50
C LEU A 116 -0.05 10.69 0.07
N VAL A 117 0.47 11.20 -1.04
CA VAL A 117 0.07 12.44 -1.67
C VAL A 117 -0.32 12.20 -3.14
N GLU A 118 -1.09 13.12 -3.73
CA GLU A 118 -1.48 13.06 -5.14
C GLU A 118 -0.24 12.97 -6.05
N THR A 119 0.66 13.95 -5.96
CA THR A 119 1.92 14.00 -6.72
C THR A 119 3.06 14.58 -5.90
N ASP A 120 4.27 14.58 -6.44
CA ASP A 120 5.44 15.25 -5.86
C ASP A 120 5.29 16.78 -5.78
N THR A 121 4.49 17.36 -6.69
CA THR A 121 4.15 18.79 -6.70
C THR A 121 2.87 19.11 -5.93
N ASP A 122 1.94 18.16 -5.81
CA ASP A 122 0.66 18.32 -5.13
C ASP A 122 0.62 17.44 -3.87
N LEU A 123 0.97 18.05 -2.74
CA LEU A 123 1.13 17.38 -1.45
C LEU A 123 -0.20 17.11 -0.72
N ARG A 124 -1.34 17.27 -1.41
CA ARG A 124 -2.66 16.93 -0.86
C ARG A 124 -2.78 15.42 -0.69
N GLU A 125 -3.40 15.01 0.43
CA GLU A 125 -3.75 13.61 0.65
C GLU A 125 -4.85 13.21 -0.34
N PRO A 126 -4.68 12.13 -1.12
CA PRO A 126 -5.65 11.74 -2.13
C PRO A 126 -6.91 11.18 -1.48
N SER A 127 -8.02 11.26 -2.21
CA SER A 127 -9.26 10.60 -1.79
C SER A 127 -9.08 9.07 -1.78
N PHE A 128 -9.82 8.36 -0.92
CA PHE A 128 -9.81 6.89 -0.95
C PHE A 128 -10.27 6.31 -2.28
N GLU A 129 -11.17 6.99 -2.98
CA GLU A 129 -11.56 6.59 -4.34
C GLU A 129 -10.39 6.73 -5.33
N SER A 130 -9.59 7.80 -5.25
CA SER A 130 -8.39 7.96 -6.08
C SER A 130 -7.40 6.81 -5.84
N VAL A 131 -7.24 6.40 -4.59
CA VAL A 131 -6.41 5.26 -4.19
C VAL A 131 -6.95 3.95 -4.79
N LEU A 132 -8.25 3.68 -4.61
CA LEU A 132 -8.91 2.48 -5.16
C LEU A 132 -8.80 2.40 -6.68
N ARG A 133 -9.06 3.53 -7.36
CA ARG A 133 -8.94 3.66 -8.82
C ARG A 133 -7.52 3.36 -9.27
N THR A 134 -6.53 3.98 -8.65
CA THR A 134 -5.11 3.76 -8.94
C THR A 134 -4.73 2.29 -8.83
N MET A 135 -5.16 1.62 -7.76
CA MET A 135 -4.90 0.20 -7.54
C MET A 135 -5.59 -0.68 -8.59
N TYR A 136 -6.84 -0.39 -8.91
CA TYR A 136 -7.64 -1.13 -9.88
C TYR A 136 -7.08 -1.00 -11.30
N GLU A 137 -6.71 0.21 -11.72
CA GLU A 137 -6.07 0.47 -13.01
C GLU A 137 -4.70 -0.20 -13.11
N SER A 138 -4.03 -0.41 -11.97
CA SER A 138 -2.77 -1.16 -11.87
C SER A 138 -2.96 -2.69 -11.81
N GLY A 139 -4.18 -3.19 -11.98
CA GLY A 139 -4.51 -4.62 -12.07
C GLY A 139 -4.87 -5.30 -10.73
N PHE A 140 -4.83 -4.59 -9.61
CA PHE A 140 -5.16 -5.17 -8.31
C PHE A 140 -6.67 -5.42 -8.16
N ARG A 141 -7.04 -6.58 -7.61
CA ARG A 141 -8.43 -7.02 -7.41
C ARG A 141 -8.70 -7.62 -6.02
N GLY A 142 -7.76 -7.45 -5.08
CA GLY A 142 -7.91 -7.95 -3.71
C GLY A 142 -8.69 -6.98 -2.81
N ASP A 143 -8.83 -7.37 -1.54
CA ASP A 143 -9.55 -6.58 -0.55
C ASP A 143 -8.72 -5.37 -0.12
N VAL A 144 -9.40 -4.22 0.00
CA VAL A 144 -8.78 -2.96 0.42
C VAL A 144 -9.40 -2.52 1.74
N TYR A 145 -8.65 -2.60 2.82
CA TYR A 145 -9.11 -2.11 4.11
C TYR A 145 -8.88 -0.60 4.21
N PRO A 146 -9.93 0.19 4.47
CA PRO A 146 -9.80 1.64 4.57
C PRO A 146 -9.05 2.03 5.84
N ALA A 147 -8.57 3.28 5.90
CA ALA A 147 -7.92 3.84 7.09
C ALA A 147 -8.84 3.70 8.32
N PRO A 148 -8.29 3.50 9.53
CA PRO A 148 -9.10 3.43 10.75
C PRO A 148 -10.06 4.61 10.92
N GLY A 149 -9.64 5.82 10.54
CA GLY A 149 -10.49 7.02 10.59
C GLY A 149 -11.70 6.99 9.65
N MET A 150 -11.73 6.10 8.66
CA MET A 150 -12.86 5.90 7.76
C MET A 150 -13.86 4.86 8.30
N TRP A 151 -13.47 4.03 9.27
CA TRP A 151 -14.36 3.02 9.85
C TRP A 151 -15.49 3.66 10.66
N SER A 152 -15.26 4.87 11.17
CA SER A 152 -16.26 5.65 11.91
C SER A 152 -17.27 6.36 11.00
N VAL A 153 -17.07 6.37 9.68
CA VAL A 153 -17.99 6.96 8.71
C VAL A 153 -19.10 5.94 8.39
N GLY A 154 -19.89 5.59 9.40
CA GLY A 154 -20.91 4.53 9.37
C GLY A 154 -22.22 4.91 8.66
N HIS A 155 -22.27 6.01 7.91
CA HIS A 155 -23.52 6.56 7.35
C HIS A 155 -23.70 6.40 5.85
N VAL A 156 -22.75 5.77 5.15
CA VAL A 156 -22.87 5.61 3.70
C VAL A 156 -22.96 4.14 3.39
N GLY A 157 -24.10 3.70 2.85
CA GLY A 157 -24.25 2.40 2.20
C GLY A 157 -23.44 2.37 0.91
N VAL A 158 -22.12 2.45 1.03
CA VAL A 158 -21.21 2.36 -0.10
C VAL A 158 -21.09 0.91 -0.53
N PHE A 159 -21.02 0.74 -1.84
CA PHE A 159 -20.80 -0.55 -2.47
C PHE A 159 -19.47 -1.12 -1.99
N PRO A 160 -19.44 -2.39 -1.54
CA PRO A 160 -18.24 -3.01 -0.94
C PRO A 160 -17.16 -3.35 -1.97
N SER A 161 -17.33 -2.93 -3.22
CA SER A 161 -16.48 -3.33 -4.33
C SER A 161 -16.26 -2.15 -5.29
N PHE A 162 -15.00 -1.97 -5.67
CA PHE A 162 -14.60 -1.03 -6.72
C PHE A 162 -14.40 -1.80 -8.05
N PRO A 163 -14.79 -1.24 -9.22
CA PRO A 163 -15.38 0.09 -9.43
C PRO A 163 -16.79 0.16 -8.83
N PHE A 164 -17.11 1.34 -8.28
CA PHE A 164 -18.46 1.60 -7.81
C PHE A 164 -19.44 1.61 -8.99
N PRO A 165 -20.70 1.18 -8.79
CA PRO A 165 -21.69 1.17 -9.86
C PRO A 165 -22.08 2.59 -10.28
N GLU A 166 -22.45 2.76 -11.55
CA GLU A 166 -22.86 4.05 -12.15
C GLU A 166 -23.97 4.78 -11.38
N GLY A 167 -24.81 4.04 -10.63
CA GLY A 167 -25.83 4.63 -9.77
C GLY A 167 -25.25 5.57 -8.70
N LEU A 168 -24.01 5.35 -8.25
CA LEU A 168 -23.34 6.22 -7.28
C LEU A 168 -23.11 7.62 -7.84
N ASP A 169 -22.72 7.74 -9.11
CA ASP A 169 -22.50 9.06 -9.74
C ASP A 169 -23.80 9.83 -9.88
N ARG A 170 -24.92 9.14 -10.18
CA ARG A 170 -26.25 9.76 -10.18
C ARG A 170 -26.66 10.24 -8.79
N MET A 171 -26.35 9.47 -7.73
CA MET A 171 -26.62 9.89 -6.35
C MET A 171 -25.79 11.13 -5.97
N ARG A 172 -24.52 11.20 -6.39
CA ARG A 172 -23.62 12.35 -6.14
C ARG A 172 -24.06 13.63 -6.86
N ALA A 173 -24.62 13.50 -8.06
CA ALA A 173 -25.14 14.63 -8.83
C ALA A 173 -26.38 15.28 -8.19
N GLY A 174 -26.97 14.63 -7.18
CA GLY A 174 -28.24 15.02 -6.58
C GLY A 174 -29.41 14.59 -7.46
N SER A 175 -30.40 13.91 -6.87
CA SER A 175 -31.69 13.72 -7.54
C SER A 175 -32.36 15.10 -7.70
N SER A 176 -32.64 15.51 -8.93
CA SER A 176 -33.63 16.58 -9.17
C SER A 176 -35.03 16.11 -8.79
#